data_AF-A0A1Q3VL94-F1
#
_entry.id   AF-A0A1Q3VL94-F1
#
_cell.length_a   1.000
_cell.length_b   1.000
_cell.length_c   1.000
_cell.angle_alpha   90.00
_cell.angle_beta   90.00
_cell.angle_gamma   90.00
#
_symmetry.space_group_name_H-M   'P 1'
#
loop_
_entity.id
_entity.type
_entity.pdbx_description
1 polymer ?
#
loop_
_entity_poly.entity_id
_entity_poly.type
_entity_poly.pdbx_seq_one_letter_code
_entity_poly.pdbx_strand_id
1 'polypeptide(L)'
;MTWHQLNVSASGTHHEKAGQAVYSERFEEVLKFHPPGLAPVRRGEDAWHIGPDGQAAYVRRFLRTFGFYEGFAAVQSLDGWHHIRPDGSDVYSDRYSWCGNFQSGRCTVRLPDGHYRHVLADGSPNSPMVWRYAGDYKDGFCVVQNDAGLSTHLGMTGELLHGNWFLDLDIFHKGFARARDEDGWMHVDLRGRPIYARRFAAVEPFYNGQARVERSDSGLEVIDEQGQKLIELRSARQSEFAALSADMVGFWRTQAIAAAVRVGVIEALPCTSSALAAMRGLKVDGAQRLLRGLGELKIVECDAGIWRLSDRGEFLRANHPLTLADAALEYAGALGELWSCLPEALRQGGDWRAPDIFGDVARDSVRLHGHHRMLRSYARHDYALMPGALGLHGDEIVVDAGGGFGTLAKNILNVYPGVRVTVLDKPEVVEQARKDLNSPGLHWMSGDIFEPWGVRADVVTLARVLHDWDDEDALRILTQARAALSKGGRLFIIEMLLSEQGVAGALCDLHLLMATGGRERSQDDFKKLLAHAGFRLVEVRRLAALPAVLLAEAI
;
A
#
# COMPACT_ATOMS: atom_id res chain seq x y z
N MET A 1 -8.34 47.82 -27.40
CA MET A 1 -9.10 46.62 -27.85
C MET A 1 -9.52 45.81 -26.63
N THR A 2 -10.68 45.15 -26.64
CA THR A 2 -11.11 44.27 -25.55
C THR A 2 -10.46 42.90 -25.68
N TRP A 3 -9.48 42.61 -24.82
CA TRP A 3 -8.69 41.37 -24.85
C TRP A 3 -9.52 40.08 -24.73
N HIS A 4 -10.71 40.16 -24.10
CA HIS A 4 -11.67 39.06 -23.99
C HIS A 4 -12.14 38.49 -25.34
N GLN A 5 -11.98 39.23 -26.43
CA GLN A 5 -12.39 38.82 -27.77
C GLN A 5 -11.24 38.20 -28.58
N LEU A 6 -10.04 38.12 -28.00
CA LEU A 6 -8.86 37.61 -28.67
C LEU A 6 -8.71 36.11 -28.41
N ASN A 7 -8.47 35.36 -29.48
CA ASN A 7 -8.17 33.94 -29.40
C ASN A 7 -6.71 33.70 -29.78
N VAL A 8 -6.13 32.64 -29.25
CA VAL A 8 -4.84 32.14 -29.73
C VAL A 8 -5.06 31.57 -31.13
N SER A 9 -4.26 32.02 -32.10
CA SER A 9 -4.33 31.49 -33.47
C SER A 9 -4.10 29.99 -33.50
N ALA A 10 -4.59 29.29 -34.53
CA ALA A 10 -4.39 27.85 -34.69
C ALA A 10 -2.90 27.43 -34.69
N SER A 11 -2.01 28.33 -35.13
CA SER A 11 -0.56 28.12 -35.11
C SER A 11 0.09 28.28 -33.72
N GLY A 12 -0.62 28.87 -32.75
CA GLY A 12 -0.07 29.17 -31.43
C GLY A 12 0.93 30.35 -31.40
N THR A 13 1.14 31.06 -32.50
CA THR A 13 2.24 32.06 -32.64
C THR A 13 1.82 33.51 -32.36
N HIS A 14 0.52 33.79 -32.31
CA HIS A 14 -0.04 35.12 -32.11
C HIS A 14 -1.52 35.03 -31.72
N HIS A 15 -2.08 36.16 -31.30
CA HIS A 15 -3.50 36.32 -31.06
C HIS A 15 -4.22 36.88 -32.30
N GLU A 16 -5.46 36.44 -32.49
CA GLU A 16 -6.32 36.84 -33.59
C GLU A 16 -7.72 37.24 -33.12
N LYS A 17 -8.37 38.07 -33.93
CA LYS A 17 -9.78 38.42 -33.79
C LYS A 17 -10.46 38.17 -35.13
N ALA A 18 -11.48 37.32 -35.14
CA ALA A 18 -12.19 36.94 -36.36
C ALA A 18 -11.24 36.46 -37.49
N GLY A 19 -10.22 35.65 -37.13
CA GLY A 19 -9.24 35.10 -38.07
C GLY A 19 -8.16 36.07 -38.56
N GLN A 20 -8.11 37.31 -38.04
CA GLN A 20 -7.09 38.30 -38.37
C GLN A 20 -6.15 38.56 -37.19
N ALA A 21 -4.85 38.55 -37.45
CA ALA A 21 -3.83 38.86 -36.45
C ALA A 21 -4.00 40.29 -35.91
N VAL A 22 -3.95 40.46 -34.58
CA VAL A 22 -4.15 41.78 -33.95
C VAL A 22 -2.86 42.59 -33.79
N TYR A 23 -1.71 41.98 -34.04
CA TYR A 23 -0.38 42.60 -34.07
C TYR A 23 0.54 41.88 -35.07
N SER A 24 1.63 42.54 -35.48
CA SER A 24 2.58 42.04 -36.51
C SER A 24 3.53 40.97 -35.99
N GLU A 25 3.85 41.01 -34.71
CA GLU A 25 4.82 40.19 -34.04
C GLU A 25 4.40 38.71 -34.07
N ARG A 26 5.39 37.82 -34.19
CA ARG A 26 5.19 36.36 -34.11
C ARG A 26 6.08 35.78 -33.03
N PHE A 27 5.52 34.86 -32.28
CA PHE A 27 6.16 34.16 -31.16
C PHE A 27 6.22 32.68 -31.47
N GLU A 28 7.05 31.94 -30.74
CA GLU A 28 7.03 30.47 -30.81
C GLU A 28 5.81 29.90 -30.10
N GLU A 29 5.35 30.59 -29.05
CA GLU A 29 4.18 30.23 -28.26
C GLU A 29 3.53 31.50 -27.70
N VAL A 30 2.20 31.54 -27.74
CA VAL A 30 1.37 32.46 -26.97
C VAL A 30 0.30 31.69 -26.21
N LEU A 31 0.04 32.07 -24.96
CA LEU A 31 -1.09 31.58 -24.17
C LEU A 31 -2.20 32.62 -24.15
N LYS A 32 -3.41 32.22 -23.72
CA LYS A 32 -4.59 33.11 -23.68
C LYS A 32 -4.34 34.35 -22.83
N PHE A 33 -5.08 35.42 -23.12
CA PHE A 33 -5.13 36.58 -22.24
C PHE A 33 -5.85 36.25 -20.93
N HIS A 34 -5.27 36.71 -19.82
CA HIS A 34 -5.84 36.67 -18.47
C HIS A 34 -5.96 38.09 -17.91
N PRO A 35 -6.88 38.37 -16.96
CA PRO A 35 -6.89 39.63 -16.22
C PRO A 35 -5.48 39.96 -15.67
N PRO A 36 -4.97 41.19 -15.83
CA PRO A 36 -5.66 42.42 -16.23
C PRO A 36 -5.73 42.68 -17.75
N GLY A 37 -5.42 41.69 -18.58
CA GLY A 37 -5.34 41.80 -20.04
C GLY A 37 -3.93 41.51 -20.56
N LEU A 38 -3.25 40.57 -19.93
CA LEU A 38 -1.89 40.15 -20.26
C LEU A 38 -1.89 38.71 -20.74
N ALA A 39 -1.07 38.42 -21.74
CA ALA A 39 -0.89 37.08 -22.30
C ALA A 39 0.58 36.65 -22.23
N PRO A 40 0.88 35.44 -21.73
CA PRO A 40 2.22 34.87 -21.78
C PRO A 40 2.67 34.61 -23.22
N VAL A 41 3.94 34.90 -23.52
CA VAL A 41 4.58 34.62 -24.81
C VAL A 41 5.98 34.07 -24.63
N ARG A 42 6.46 33.31 -25.62
CA ARG A 42 7.84 32.79 -25.66
C ARG A 42 8.49 33.03 -27.02
N ARG A 43 9.76 33.41 -26.99
CA ARG A 43 10.62 33.54 -28.18
C ARG A 43 12.05 33.17 -27.81
N GLY A 44 12.60 32.13 -28.45
CA GLY A 44 13.87 31.56 -28.03
C GLY A 44 13.82 31.07 -26.58
N GLU A 45 14.83 31.43 -25.80
CA GLU A 45 14.96 31.09 -24.38
C GLU A 45 14.19 32.05 -23.45
N ASP A 46 13.61 33.12 -24.01
CA ASP A 46 12.94 34.16 -23.25
C ASP A 46 11.41 34.03 -23.30
N ALA A 47 10.79 34.23 -22.14
CA ALA A 47 9.35 34.31 -21.93
C ALA A 47 8.98 35.58 -21.14
N TRP A 48 7.84 36.18 -21.49
CA TRP A 48 7.30 37.38 -20.84
C TRP A 48 5.80 37.53 -21.12
N HIS A 49 5.19 38.60 -20.62
CA HIS A 49 3.79 38.92 -20.90
C HIS A 49 3.64 40.10 -21.88
N ILE A 50 2.66 40.02 -22.77
CA ILE A 50 2.30 41.10 -23.70
C ILE A 50 0.91 41.65 -23.43
N GLY A 51 0.69 42.89 -23.84
CA GLY A 51 -0.63 43.49 -23.96
C GLY A 51 -1.35 43.10 -25.27
N PRO A 52 -2.62 43.54 -25.45
CA PRO A 52 -3.43 43.24 -26.64
C PRO A 52 -2.88 43.82 -27.95
N ASP A 53 -1.95 44.78 -27.85
CA ASP A 53 -1.22 45.41 -28.95
C ASP A 53 0.06 44.66 -29.34
N GLY A 54 0.38 43.55 -28.65
CA GLY A 54 1.59 42.76 -28.91
C GLY A 54 2.84 43.28 -28.19
N GLN A 55 2.76 44.41 -27.48
CA GLN A 55 3.90 45.00 -26.79
C GLN A 55 4.17 44.31 -25.45
N ALA A 56 5.45 44.22 -25.08
CA ALA A 56 5.85 43.66 -23.79
C ALA A 56 5.32 44.53 -22.64
N ALA A 57 4.69 43.90 -21.64
CA ALA A 57 4.17 44.58 -20.45
C ALA A 57 5.28 45.13 -19.55
N TYR A 58 6.48 44.55 -19.63
CA TYR A 58 7.66 44.91 -18.85
C TYR A 58 8.96 44.40 -19.52
N VAL A 59 10.11 44.86 -19.03
CA VAL A 59 11.44 44.58 -19.63
C VAL A 59 12.02 43.22 -19.20
N ARG A 60 11.68 42.73 -18.00
CA ARG A 60 12.20 41.47 -17.47
C ARG A 60 11.84 40.27 -18.35
N ARG A 61 12.72 39.27 -18.40
CA ARG A 61 12.54 38.00 -19.12
C ARG A 61 12.71 36.82 -18.18
N PHE A 62 12.02 35.73 -18.52
CA PHE A 62 11.92 34.51 -17.73
C PHE A 62 12.16 33.32 -18.65
N LEU A 63 12.43 32.14 -18.10
CA LEU A 63 12.50 30.90 -18.90
C LEU A 63 11.10 30.45 -19.33
N ARG A 64 10.10 30.62 -18.45
CA ARG A 64 8.68 30.35 -18.74
C ARG A 64 7.78 31.31 -17.98
N THR A 65 6.62 31.62 -18.56
CA THR A 65 5.55 32.44 -17.96
C THR A 65 4.19 31.81 -18.19
N PHE A 66 3.29 31.94 -17.22
CA PHE A 66 1.92 31.41 -17.26
C PHE A 66 0.89 32.50 -16.99
N GLY A 67 -0.38 32.20 -17.24
CA GLY A 67 -1.48 33.16 -17.08
C GLY A 67 -1.57 33.76 -15.68
N PHE A 68 -2.11 34.97 -15.58
CA PHE A 68 -2.41 35.61 -14.31
C PHE A 68 -3.68 35.03 -13.68
N TYR A 69 -3.59 34.64 -12.42
CA TYR A 69 -4.70 34.19 -11.58
C TYR A 69 -4.65 34.98 -10.26
N GLU A 70 -5.77 35.56 -9.86
CA GLU A 70 -5.88 36.41 -8.66
C GLU A 70 -4.82 37.53 -8.57
N GLY A 71 -4.35 38.02 -9.73
CA GLY A 71 -3.36 39.10 -9.82
C GLY A 71 -1.90 38.65 -9.88
N PHE A 72 -1.61 37.34 -9.86
CA PHE A 72 -0.25 36.80 -9.90
C PHE A 72 -0.06 35.81 -11.05
N ALA A 73 1.13 35.80 -11.64
CA ALA A 73 1.53 34.83 -12.65
C ALA A 73 2.68 33.96 -12.15
N ALA A 74 2.54 32.64 -12.29
CA ALA A 74 3.66 31.73 -12.10
C ALA A 74 4.69 31.93 -13.22
N VAL A 75 5.97 31.95 -12.85
CA VAL A 75 7.09 32.07 -13.77
C VAL A 75 8.23 31.14 -13.34
N GLN A 76 9.06 30.78 -14.31
CA GLN A 76 10.30 30.05 -14.06
C GLN A 76 11.48 30.95 -14.40
N SER A 77 12.37 31.17 -13.45
CA SER A 77 13.67 31.82 -13.64
C SER A 77 14.82 30.82 -13.43
N LEU A 78 16.05 31.26 -13.70
CA LEU A 78 17.25 30.45 -13.47
C LEU A 78 17.43 30.02 -12.01
N ASP A 79 16.95 30.83 -11.07
CA ASP A 79 17.00 30.59 -9.63
C ASP A 79 15.78 29.84 -9.08
N GLY A 80 14.80 29.50 -9.94
CA GLY A 80 13.64 28.68 -9.59
C GLY A 80 12.29 29.28 -9.98
N TRP A 81 11.23 28.56 -9.62
CA TRP A 81 9.84 28.96 -9.82
C TRP A 81 9.40 29.95 -8.74
N HIS A 82 8.63 30.96 -9.14
CA HIS A 82 8.05 31.95 -8.25
C HIS A 82 6.86 32.65 -8.93
N HIS A 83 6.28 33.63 -8.23
CA HIS A 83 5.18 34.43 -8.76
C HIS A 83 5.58 35.89 -8.94
N ILE A 84 5.01 36.52 -9.98
CA ILE A 84 5.21 37.93 -10.28
C ILE A 84 3.89 38.70 -10.31
N ARG A 85 3.99 40.01 -10.11
CA ARG A 85 2.91 40.98 -10.34
C ARG A 85 2.84 41.37 -11.83
N PRO A 86 1.76 42.04 -12.29
CA PRO A 86 1.61 42.45 -13.69
C PRO A 86 2.73 43.34 -14.24
N ASP A 87 3.48 44.01 -13.38
CA ASP A 87 4.65 44.84 -13.74
C ASP A 87 5.97 44.03 -13.86
N GLY A 88 5.93 42.72 -13.63
CA GLY A 88 7.09 41.83 -13.69
C GLY A 88 7.93 41.78 -12.40
N SER A 89 7.51 42.46 -11.33
CA SER A 89 8.16 42.40 -10.02
C SER A 89 7.81 41.11 -9.28
N ASP A 90 8.75 40.58 -8.49
CA ASP A 90 8.54 39.40 -7.65
C ASP A 90 7.49 39.70 -6.57
N VAL A 91 6.57 38.76 -6.34
CA VAL A 91 5.61 38.86 -5.23
C VAL A 91 6.33 38.73 -3.89
N TYR A 92 7.29 37.80 -3.80
CA TYR A 92 8.11 37.44 -2.64
C TYR A 92 9.48 36.87 -3.09
N SER A 93 10.42 36.72 -2.14
CA SER A 93 11.80 36.29 -2.43
C SER A 93 12.00 34.78 -2.55
N ASP A 94 11.08 33.96 -2.03
CA ASP A 94 11.20 32.50 -2.06
C ASP A 94 11.24 31.94 -3.49
N ARG A 95 11.91 30.79 -3.63
CA ARG A 95 12.08 30.07 -4.89
C ARG A 95 11.73 28.60 -4.70
N TYR A 96 10.96 28.07 -5.64
CA TYR A 96 10.41 26.73 -5.58
C TYR A 96 10.87 25.88 -6.76
N SER A 97 10.78 24.57 -6.62
CA SER A 97 11.01 23.64 -7.72
C SER A 97 9.85 23.61 -8.71
N TRP A 98 8.67 24.06 -8.30
CA TRP A 98 7.48 24.24 -9.13
C TRP A 98 6.43 25.12 -8.42
N CYS A 99 5.61 25.84 -9.17
CA CYS A 99 4.48 26.64 -8.68
C CYS A 99 3.23 26.36 -9.52
N GLY A 100 2.08 26.23 -8.85
CA GLY A 100 0.77 26.21 -9.46
C GLY A 100 0.22 27.61 -9.73
N ASN A 101 -1.10 27.72 -9.85
CA ASN A 101 -1.79 29.00 -9.97
C ASN A 101 -2.45 29.37 -8.64
N PHE A 102 -2.56 30.67 -8.36
CA PHE A 102 -3.36 31.14 -7.24
C PHE A 102 -4.84 30.87 -7.46
N GLN A 103 -5.46 30.17 -6.50
CA GLN A 103 -6.88 29.85 -6.48
C GLN A 103 -7.37 29.93 -5.03
N SER A 104 -8.45 30.68 -4.81
CA SER A 104 -9.01 30.90 -3.46
C SER A 104 -7.98 31.50 -2.48
N GLY A 105 -7.14 32.42 -2.94
CA GLY A 105 -6.14 33.13 -2.13
C GLY A 105 -4.89 32.30 -1.79
N ARG A 106 -4.72 31.11 -2.37
CA ARG A 106 -3.63 30.17 -2.09
C ARG A 106 -3.03 29.63 -3.36
N CYS A 107 -1.77 29.22 -3.30
CA CYS A 107 -1.11 28.52 -4.39
C CYS A 107 -0.39 27.28 -3.88
N THR A 108 -0.49 26.18 -4.62
CA THR A 108 0.34 25.00 -4.42
C THR A 108 1.76 25.27 -4.91
N VAL A 109 2.77 24.95 -4.11
CA VAL A 109 4.19 25.04 -4.49
C VAL A 109 4.92 23.76 -4.11
N ARG A 110 5.94 23.39 -4.89
CA ARG A 110 6.83 22.26 -4.59
C ARG A 110 8.19 22.75 -4.12
N LEU A 111 8.60 22.29 -2.96
CA LEU A 111 9.88 22.59 -2.32
C LEU A 111 11.04 21.81 -2.97
N PRO A 112 12.30 22.24 -2.75
CA PRO A 112 13.49 21.56 -3.26
C PRO A 112 13.66 20.10 -2.83
N ASP A 113 13.10 19.72 -1.68
CA ASP A 113 13.12 18.35 -1.16
C ASP A 113 12.04 17.44 -1.79
N GLY A 114 11.21 18.00 -2.68
CA GLY A 114 10.14 17.30 -3.39
C GLY A 114 8.77 17.36 -2.71
N HIS A 115 8.67 17.85 -1.48
CA HIS A 115 7.38 18.02 -0.80
C HIS A 115 6.62 19.23 -1.32
N TYR A 116 5.31 19.22 -1.12
CA TYR A 116 4.39 20.27 -1.50
C TYR A 116 3.86 21.00 -0.27
N ARG A 117 3.52 22.27 -0.46
CA ARG A 117 2.75 23.04 0.50
C ARG A 117 1.91 24.10 -0.21
N HIS A 118 1.01 24.74 0.54
CA HIS A 118 0.29 25.91 0.07
C HIS A 118 0.87 27.19 0.64
N VAL A 119 0.97 28.22 -0.19
CA VAL A 119 1.40 29.57 0.19
C VAL A 119 0.28 30.58 -0.03
N LEU A 120 0.28 31.62 0.79
CA LEU A 120 -0.61 32.77 0.68
C LEU A 120 -0.06 33.82 -0.30
N ALA A 121 -0.86 34.84 -0.59
CA ALA A 121 -0.53 35.90 -1.54
C ALA A 121 0.76 36.68 -1.18
N ASP A 122 1.16 36.70 0.08
CA ASP A 122 2.41 37.32 0.55
C ASP A 122 3.61 36.35 0.54
N GLY A 123 3.43 35.10 0.11
CA GLY A 123 4.45 34.06 0.12
C GLY A 123 4.55 33.28 1.44
N SER A 124 3.86 33.72 2.49
CA SER A 124 3.85 33.01 3.76
C SER A 124 3.16 31.64 3.62
N PRO A 125 3.60 30.63 4.39
CA PRO A 125 2.98 29.31 4.35
C PRO A 125 1.58 29.34 4.97
N ASN A 126 0.60 28.70 4.32
CA ASN A 126 -0.76 28.56 4.84
C ASN A 126 -0.85 27.66 6.09
N SER A 127 0.06 26.69 6.21
CA SER A 127 0.16 25.74 7.31
C SER A 127 1.62 25.31 7.50
N PRO A 128 2.06 24.95 8.72
CA PRO A 128 3.39 24.39 8.94
C PRO A 128 3.60 23.03 8.28
N MET A 129 2.51 22.30 7.96
CA MET A 129 2.59 20.98 7.36
C MET A 129 3.06 21.04 5.89
N VAL A 130 3.78 19.98 5.50
CA VAL A 130 4.17 19.70 4.11
C VAL A 130 3.64 18.32 3.72
N TRP A 131 3.49 18.10 2.42
CA TRP A 131 2.78 16.94 1.88
C TRP A 131 3.60 16.27 0.79
N ARG A 132 3.42 14.96 0.61
CA ARG A 132 4.02 14.24 -0.52
C ARG A 132 3.48 14.75 -1.86
N TYR A 133 2.21 15.13 -1.86
CA TYR A 133 1.52 15.82 -2.95
C TYR A 133 0.47 16.76 -2.36
N ALA A 134 0.24 17.90 -3.01
CA ALA A 134 -0.88 18.77 -2.72
C ALA A 134 -1.50 19.25 -4.04
N GLY A 135 -2.82 19.14 -4.15
CA GLY A 135 -3.59 19.69 -5.25
C GLY A 135 -4.01 21.13 -5.01
N ASP A 136 -4.58 21.74 -6.05
CA ASP A 136 -5.12 23.09 -5.99
C ASP A 136 -6.42 23.17 -5.19
N TYR A 137 -6.68 24.36 -4.64
CA TYR A 137 -7.96 24.63 -3.97
C TYR A 137 -9.08 24.82 -4.98
N LYS A 138 -10.19 24.12 -4.76
CA LYS A 138 -11.45 24.32 -5.47
C LYS A 138 -12.61 24.28 -4.48
N ASP A 139 -13.51 25.26 -4.59
CA ASP A 139 -14.69 25.37 -3.73
C ASP A 139 -14.40 25.30 -2.21
N GLY A 140 -13.22 25.79 -1.80
CA GLY A 140 -12.80 25.85 -0.39
C GLY A 140 -12.04 24.63 0.14
N PHE A 141 -11.77 23.63 -0.72
CA PHE A 141 -11.09 22.40 -0.32
C PHE A 141 -9.91 22.11 -1.24
N CYS A 142 -8.97 21.29 -0.80
CA CYS A 142 -7.98 20.65 -1.68
C CYS A 142 -7.73 19.21 -1.24
N VAL A 143 -7.12 18.40 -2.11
CA VAL A 143 -6.64 17.06 -1.78
C VAL A 143 -5.14 17.12 -1.52
N VAL A 144 -4.68 16.44 -0.47
CA VAL A 144 -3.26 16.27 -0.15
C VAL A 144 -2.93 14.81 0.08
N GLN A 145 -1.66 14.43 -0.09
CA GLN A 145 -1.15 13.10 0.19
C GLN A 145 -0.08 13.14 1.28
N ASN A 146 -0.14 12.18 2.21
CA ASN A 146 0.90 11.96 3.20
C ASN A 146 2.07 11.14 2.63
N ASP A 147 3.11 10.90 3.44
CA ASP A 147 4.30 10.15 3.02
C ASP A 147 4.04 8.68 2.73
N ALA A 148 2.93 8.12 3.25
CA ALA A 148 2.46 6.78 2.91
C ALA A 148 1.72 6.74 1.55
N GLY A 149 1.54 7.88 0.88
CA GLY A 149 0.83 7.99 -0.39
C GLY A 149 -0.69 7.98 -0.27
N LEU A 150 -1.24 8.08 0.96
CA LEU A 150 -2.68 8.15 1.17
C LEU A 150 -3.18 9.59 1.04
N SER A 151 -4.37 9.75 0.48
CA SER A 151 -4.99 11.03 0.16
C SER A 151 -6.07 11.43 1.19
N THR A 152 -6.15 12.73 1.50
CA THR A 152 -7.21 13.31 2.34
C THR A 152 -7.51 14.76 1.94
N HIS A 153 -8.55 15.35 2.55
CA HIS A 153 -8.96 16.74 2.28
C HIS A 153 -8.44 17.73 3.31
N LEU A 154 -8.02 18.91 2.84
CA LEU A 154 -7.80 20.09 3.68
C LEU A 154 -8.91 21.12 3.48
N GLY A 155 -9.23 21.85 4.55
CA GLY A 155 -9.98 23.09 4.49
C GLY A 155 -9.06 24.29 4.23
N MET A 156 -9.67 25.46 4.06
CA MET A 156 -8.96 26.71 3.75
C MET A 156 -7.86 27.09 4.76
N THR A 157 -8.04 26.79 6.04
CA THR A 157 -7.04 27.05 7.09
C THR A 157 -5.81 26.15 6.98
N GLY A 158 -5.80 25.17 6.07
CA GLY A 158 -4.74 24.17 5.93
C GLY A 158 -4.81 23.04 6.96
N GLU A 159 -5.93 22.95 7.71
CA GLU A 159 -6.23 21.84 8.61
C GLU A 159 -6.98 20.72 7.90
N LEU A 160 -6.84 19.50 8.42
CA LEU A 160 -7.58 18.33 7.93
C LEU A 160 -9.08 18.58 8.06
N LEU A 161 -9.82 18.44 6.96
CA LEU A 161 -11.28 18.54 7.00
C LEU A 161 -11.90 17.35 7.76
N HIS A 162 -11.24 16.20 7.68
CA HIS A 162 -11.59 14.96 8.36
C HIS A 162 -10.35 14.05 8.53
N GLY A 163 -10.42 13.07 9.43
CA GLY A 163 -9.31 12.14 9.71
C GLY A 163 -9.21 10.91 8.79
N ASN A 164 -10.03 10.82 7.74
CA ASN A 164 -10.07 9.66 6.84
C ASN A 164 -9.03 9.77 5.72
N TRP A 165 -8.34 8.67 5.43
CA TRP A 165 -7.26 8.57 4.46
C TRP A 165 -7.57 7.46 3.44
N PHE A 166 -7.38 7.76 2.15
CA PHE A 166 -7.77 6.89 1.04
C PHE A 166 -6.59 6.59 0.12
N LEU A 167 -6.64 5.48 -0.61
CA LEU A 167 -5.64 5.17 -1.65
C LEU A 167 -5.69 6.19 -2.78
N ASP A 168 -6.89 6.68 -3.09
CA ASP A 168 -7.11 7.76 -4.06
C ASP A 168 -8.33 8.60 -3.63
N LEU A 169 -8.31 9.89 -3.94
CA LEU A 169 -9.34 10.83 -3.51
C LEU A 169 -9.44 12.02 -4.47
N ASP A 170 -10.64 12.24 -4.96
CA ASP A 170 -10.98 13.43 -5.73
C ASP A 170 -11.45 14.57 -4.83
N ILE A 171 -11.33 15.79 -5.33
CA ILE A 171 -11.97 16.95 -4.71
C ILE A 171 -13.49 16.84 -4.71
N PHE A 172 -14.15 17.50 -3.75
CA PHE A 172 -15.60 17.52 -3.68
C PHE A 172 -16.23 18.10 -4.96
N HIS A 173 -17.30 17.44 -5.40
CA HIS A 173 -18.18 17.85 -6.47
C HIS A 173 -19.63 17.63 -6.01
N LYS A 174 -20.41 18.73 -5.91
CA LYS A 174 -21.80 18.71 -5.42
C LYS A 174 -21.98 18.04 -4.04
N GLY A 175 -21.01 18.24 -3.13
CA GLY A 175 -21.07 17.72 -1.76
C GLY A 175 -20.51 16.31 -1.56
N PHE A 176 -20.08 15.64 -2.63
CA PHE A 176 -19.48 14.31 -2.59
C PHE A 176 -18.09 14.30 -3.22
N ALA A 177 -17.22 13.44 -2.73
CA ALA A 177 -15.93 13.14 -3.36
C ALA A 177 -15.89 11.68 -3.78
N ARG A 178 -15.21 11.38 -4.88
CA ARG A 178 -14.87 9.99 -5.21
C ARG A 178 -13.66 9.60 -4.38
N ALA A 179 -13.75 8.48 -3.69
CA ALA A 179 -12.66 7.94 -2.88
C ALA A 179 -12.41 6.50 -3.27
N ARG A 180 -11.19 6.02 -3.04
CA ARG A 180 -10.82 4.62 -3.23
C ARG A 180 -10.16 4.08 -1.98
N ASP A 181 -10.68 2.98 -1.48
CA ASP A 181 -10.01 2.14 -0.47
C ASP A 181 -9.51 0.83 -1.10
N GLU A 182 -9.06 -0.09 -0.26
CA GLU A 182 -8.53 -1.40 -0.69
C GLU A 182 -9.59 -2.25 -1.41
N ASP A 183 -10.86 -2.05 -1.10
CA ASP A 183 -11.98 -2.82 -1.66
C ASP A 183 -12.53 -2.20 -2.97
N GLY A 184 -12.26 -0.91 -3.22
CA GLY A 184 -12.53 -0.26 -4.51
C GLY A 184 -12.96 1.21 -4.39
N TRP A 185 -13.56 1.72 -5.47
CA TRP A 185 -14.07 3.10 -5.53
C TRP A 185 -15.45 3.22 -4.90
N MET A 186 -15.69 4.35 -4.21
CA MET A 186 -16.96 4.78 -3.67
C MET A 186 -17.10 6.31 -3.66
N HIS A 187 -18.26 6.80 -3.21
CA HIS A 187 -18.46 8.21 -2.88
C HIS A 187 -18.43 8.43 -1.37
N VAL A 188 -17.84 9.54 -0.95
CA VAL A 188 -17.78 9.98 0.46
C VAL A 188 -18.43 11.34 0.66
N ASP A 189 -19.01 11.55 1.85
CA ASP A 189 -19.54 12.85 2.29
C ASP A 189 -18.42 13.84 2.67
N LEU A 190 -18.79 15.08 3.03
CA LEU A 190 -17.84 16.10 3.51
C LEU A 190 -17.06 15.71 4.78
N ARG A 191 -17.48 14.67 5.49
CA ARG A 191 -16.77 14.11 6.66
C ARG A 191 -15.87 12.94 6.25
N GLY A 192 -15.75 12.65 4.96
CA GLY A 192 -14.98 11.54 4.42
C GLY A 192 -15.60 10.18 4.74
N ARG A 193 -16.91 10.09 5.00
CA ARG A 193 -17.57 8.81 5.26
C ARG A 193 -18.20 8.26 3.98
N PRO A 194 -18.01 6.98 3.65
CA PRO A 194 -18.74 6.34 2.56
C PRO A 194 -20.24 6.54 2.72
N ILE A 195 -20.93 6.96 1.66
CA ILE A 195 -22.38 7.19 1.70
C ILE A 195 -23.19 5.92 1.40
N TYR A 196 -22.50 4.83 1.04
CA TYR A 196 -23.05 3.48 0.85
C TYR A 196 -21.95 2.41 1.02
N ALA A 197 -22.33 1.15 1.21
CA ALA A 197 -21.40 0.05 1.47
C ALA A 197 -20.73 -0.53 0.21
N ARG A 198 -21.35 -0.40 -0.97
CA ARG A 198 -20.84 -1.01 -2.21
C ARG A 198 -19.49 -0.41 -2.64
N ARG A 199 -18.68 -1.21 -3.32
CA ARG A 199 -17.41 -0.83 -3.95
C ARG A 199 -17.42 -1.18 -5.43
N PHE A 200 -16.77 -0.33 -6.22
CA PHE A 200 -16.78 -0.42 -7.67
C PHE A 200 -15.36 -0.38 -8.23
N ALA A 201 -15.15 -0.96 -9.41
CA ALA A 201 -13.90 -0.82 -10.13
C ALA A 201 -13.65 0.64 -10.56
N ALA A 202 -14.72 1.38 -10.83
CA ALA A 202 -14.70 2.83 -11.04
C ALA A 202 -16.06 3.45 -10.72
N VAL A 203 -16.06 4.71 -10.26
CA VAL A 203 -17.27 5.52 -10.13
C VAL A 203 -17.10 6.86 -10.84
N GLU A 204 -18.12 7.37 -11.51
CA GLU A 204 -18.20 8.76 -11.97
C GLU A 204 -18.80 9.65 -10.87
N PRO A 205 -18.52 10.97 -10.84
CA PRO A 205 -19.16 11.87 -9.90
C PRO A 205 -20.68 11.89 -10.06
N PHE A 206 -21.42 12.18 -8.99
CA PHE A 206 -22.86 12.38 -9.07
C PHE A 206 -23.23 13.59 -9.93
N TYR A 207 -24.12 13.36 -10.89
CA TYR A 207 -24.81 14.41 -11.65
C TYR A 207 -26.33 14.22 -11.50
N ASN A 208 -26.97 15.18 -10.85
CA ASN A 208 -28.42 15.19 -10.61
C ASN A 208 -28.90 13.92 -9.89
N GLY A 209 -28.17 13.50 -8.85
CA GLY A 209 -28.51 12.36 -7.99
C GLY A 209 -28.13 10.99 -8.55
N GLN A 210 -27.42 10.92 -9.68
CA GLN A 210 -27.04 9.65 -10.31
C GLN A 210 -25.57 9.62 -10.71
N ALA A 211 -24.97 8.43 -10.66
CA ALA A 211 -23.60 8.19 -11.08
C ALA A 211 -23.53 6.91 -11.91
N ARG A 212 -22.76 6.94 -13.00
CA ARG A 212 -22.38 5.73 -13.72
C ARG A 212 -21.20 5.07 -13.00
N VAL A 213 -21.26 3.76 -12.87
CA VAL A 213 -20.22 2.97 -12.18
C VAL A 213 -19.86 1.72 -12.97
N GLU A 214 -18.63 1.27 -12.80
CA GLU A 214 -18.13 0.00 -13.31
C GLU A 214 -17.91 -0.96 -12.16
N ARG A 215 -18.54 -2.13 -12.23
CA ARG A 215 -18.36 -3.23 -11.28
C ARG A 215 -17.04 -3.96 -11.52
N SER A 216 -16.59 -4.71 -10.51
CA SER A 216 -15.38 -5.55 -10.58
C SER A 216 -15.42 -6.59 -11.72
N ASP A 217 -16.59 -7.11 -12.05
CA ASP A 217 -16.83 -8.05 -13.16
C ASP A 217 -16.94 -7.38 -14.55
N SER A 218 -16.56 -6.10 -14.63
CA SER A 218 -16.71 -5.22 -15.79
C SER A 218 -18.16 -4.98 -16.22
N GLY A 219 -19.16 -5.25 -15.38
CA GLY A 219 -20.51 -4.78 -15.57
C GLY A 219 -20.59 -3.24 -15.45
N LEU A 220 -21.47 -2.59 -16.20
CA LEU A 220 -21.73 -1.16 -16.09
C LEU A 220 -23.16 -0.92 -15.64
N GLU A 221 -23.34 -0.03 -14.68
CA GLU A 221 -24.66 0.36 -14.18
C GLU A 221 -24.71 1.84 -13.80
N VAL A 222 -25.92 2.35 -13.64
CA VAL A 222 -26.19 3.66 -13.03
C VAL A 222 -26.73 3.44 -11.64
N ILE A 223 -26.22 4.17 -10.66
CA ILE A 223 -26.66 4.13 -9.26
C ILE A 223 -27.23 5.48 -8.82
N ASP A 224 -28.06 5.45 -7.77
CA ASP A 224 -28.44 6.64 -7.00
C ASP A 224 -27.41 6.99 -5.91
N GLU A 225 -27.66 8.07 -5.15
CA GLU A 225 -26.82 8.53 -4.02
C GLU A 225 -26.81 7.55 -2.83
N GLN A 226 -27.69 6.54 -2.81
CA GLN A 226 -27.67 5.45 -1.82
C GLN A 226 -26.92 4.22 -2.35
N GLY A 227 -26.33 4.30 -3.55
CA GLY A 227 -25.60 3.22 -4.19
C GLY A 227 -26.49 2.12 -4.77
N GLN A 228 -27.81 2.32 -4.86
CA GLN A 228 -28.72 1.33 -5.41
C GLN A 228 -28.70 1.38 -6.94
N LYS A 229 -28.71 0.21 -7.57
CA LYS A 229 -28.75 0.10 -9.03
C LYS A 229 -30.09 0.64 -9.55
N LEU A 230 -30.03 1.66 -10.40
CA LEU A 230 -31.17 2.20 -11.13
C LEU A 230 -31.33 1.52 -12.49
N ILE A 231 -30.23 1.43 -13.25
CA ILE A 231 -30.23 0.93 -14.63
C ILE A 231 -28.96 0.11 -14.87
N GLU A 232 -29.09 -1.00 -15.59
CA GLU A 232 -27.95 -1.76 -16.11
C GLU A 232 -27.60 -1.32 -17.53
N LEU A 233 -26.36 -0.91 -17.75
CA LEU A 233 -25.86 -0.43 -19.04
C LEU A 233 -25.13 -1.52 -19.81
N ARG A 234 -24.43 -2.42 -19.09
CA ARG A 234 -23.69 -3.55 -19.65
C ARG A 234 -23.66 -4.68 -18.63
N SER A 235 -24.03 -5.88 -19.04
CA SER A 235 -23.86 -7.06 -18.20
C SER A 235 -22.38 -7.34 -17.93
N ALA A 236 -22.11 -8.10 -16.87
CA ALA A 236 -20.78 -8.59 -16.55
C ALA A 236 -20.10 -9.21 -17.79
N ARG A 237 -18.83 -8.87 -18.04
CA ARG A 237 -18.04 -9.54 -19.09
C ARG A 237 -17.48 -10.86 -18.60
N GLN A 238 -17.36 -11.01 -17.28
CA GLN A 238 -17.06 -12.26 -16.62
C GLN A 238 -18.39 -12.90 -16.20
N SER A 239 -18.59 -14.16 -16.57
CA SER A 239 -19.73 -14.92 -16.08
C SER A 239 -19.48 -15.25 -14.60
N GLU A 240 -20.37 -14.85 -13.70
CA GLU A 240 -20.30 -15.23 -12.28
C GLU A 240 -20.25 -16.75 -12.10
N PHE A 241 -20.92 -17.50 -12.98
CA PHE A 241 -20.80 -18.95 -13.02
C PHE A 241 -19.37 -19.39 -13.35
N ALA A 242 -18.72 -18.76 -14.34
CA ALA A 242 -17.34 -19.07 -14.70
C ALA A 242 -16.35 -18.62 -13.62
N ALA A 243 -16.59 -17.49 -12.96
CA ALA A 243 -15.79 -17.00 -11.84
C ALA A 243 -15.86 -17.97 -10.65
N LEU A 244 -17.06 -18.30 -10.18
CA LEU A 244 -17.25 -19.26 -9.10
C LEU A 244 -16.70 -20.65 -9.47
N SER A 245 -16.87 -21.08 -10.71
CA SER A 245 -16.26 -22.32 -11.21
C SER A 245 -14.73 -22.27 -11.16
N ALA A 246 -14.13 -21.13 -11.52
CA ALA A 246 -12.69 -20.91 -11.43
C ALA A 246 -12.19 -20.94 -9.98
N ASP A 247 -12.95 -20.39 -9.03
CA ASP A 247 -12.63 -20.45 -7.59
C ASP A 247 -12.61 -21.90 -7.09
N MET A 248 -13.60 -22.72 -7.45
CA MET A 248 -13.67 -24.14 -7.07
C MET A 248 -12.47 -24.95 -7.58
N VAL A 249 -11.90 -24.57 -8.72
CA VAL A 249 -10.72 -25.23 -9.30
C VAL A 249 -9.42 -24.49 -9.00
N GLY A 250 -9.42 -23.53 -8.07
CA GLY A 250 -8.24 -22.79 -7.65
C GLY A 250 -7.08 -23.69 -7.21
N PHE A 251 -7.38 -24.86 -6.64
CA PHE A 251 -6.39 -25.86 -6.24
C PHE A 251 -5.53 -26.38 -7.41
N TRP A 252 -6.01 -26.33 -8.67
CA TRP A 252 -5.19 -26.67 -9.84
C TRP A 252 -3.95 -25.79 -9.92
N ARG A 253 -4.07 -24.52 -9.54
CA ARG A 253 -2.97 -23.56 -9.52
C ARG A 253 -1.94 -23.97 -8.47
N THR A 254 -2.39 -24.21 -7.24
CA THR A 254 -1.55 -24.67 -6.12
C THR A 254 -0.80 -25.95 -6.48
N GLN A 255 -1.50 -26.95 -7.01
CA GLN A 255 -0.91 -28.24 -7.40
C GLN A 255 0.05 -28.12 -8.58
N ALA A 256 -0.25 -27.29 -9.59
CA ALA A 256 0.64 -27.08 -10.74
C ALA A 256 1.96 -26.42 -10.33
N ILE A 257 1.91 -25.42 -9.44
CA ILE A 257 3.10 -24.75 -8.91
C ILE A 257 3.95 -25.74 -8.11
N ALA A 258 3.33 -26.48 -7.18
CA ALA A 258 4.02 -27.48 -6.39
C ALA A 258 4.64 -28.59 -7.26
N ALA A 259 3.92 -29.06 -8.29
CA ALA A 259 4.45 -30.03 -9.23
C ALA A 259 5.69 -29.51 -9.96
N ALA A 260 5.69 -28.24 -10.40
CA ALA A 260 6.82 -27.61 -11.05
C ALA A 260 8.06 -27.54 -10.14
N VAL A 261 7.87 -27.27 -8.85
CA VAL A 261 8.94 -27.33 -7.84
C VAL A 261 9.42 -28.76 -7.63
N ARG A 262 8.51 -29.71 -7.37
CA ARG A 262 8.81 -31.12 -7.07
C ARG A 262 9.61 -31.81 -8.18
N VAL A 263 9.25 -31.58 -9.44
CA VAL A 263 9.96 -32.19 -10.58
C VAL A 263 11.13 -31.35 -11.10
N GLY A 264 11.46 -30.26 -10.41
CA GLY A 264 12.62 -29.42 -10.72
C GLY A 264 12.49 -28.58 -12.00
N VAL A 265 11.27 -28.32 -12.49
CA VAL A 265 11.07 -27.44 -13.67
C VAL A 265 11.66 -26.06 -13.40
N ILE A 266 11.36 -25.49 -12.24
CA ILE A 266 11.82 -24.14 -11.87
C ILE A 266 13.33 -24.04 -12.03
N GLU A 267 14.06 -25.04 -11.55
CA GLU A 267 15.52 -25.03 -11.59
C GLU A 267 16.13 -25.30 -12.98
N ALA A 268 15.39 -25.97 -13.87
CA ALA A 268 15.88 -26.33 -15.21
C ALA A 268 15.75 -25.20 -16.25
N LEU A 269 14.89 -24.22 -16.01
CA LEU A 269 14.70 -23.11 -16.94
C LEU A 269 15.91 -22.14 -16.89
N PRO A 270 16.32 -21.53 -18.02
CA PRO A 270 15.63 -21.52 -19.31
C PRO A 270 16.00 -22.68 -20.24
N CYS A 271 15.01 -23.29 -20.91
CA CYS A 271 15.24 -24.36 -21.89
C CYS A 271 14.02 -24.61 -22.82
N THR A 272 14.18 -25.44 -23.84
CA THR A 272 13.03 -25.94 -24.63
C THR A 272 12.26 -27.01 -23.86
N SER A 273 11.01 -27.30 -24.24
CA SER A 273 10.22 -28.36 -23.57
C SER A 273 10.84 -29.76 -23.73
N SER A 274 11.49 -30.04 -24.88
CA SER A 274 12.18 -31.31 -25.09
C SER A 274 13.43 -31.44 -24.22
N ALA A 275 14.20 -30.36 -24.07
CA ALA A 275 15.34 -30.33 -23.17
C ALA A 275 14.90 -30.47 -21.70
N LEU A 276 13.83 -29.78 -21.29
CA LEU A 276 13.24 -29.92 -19.97
C LEU A 276 12.87 -31.38 -19.67
N ALA A 277 12.17 -32.01 -20.62
CA ALA A 277 11.76 -33.40 -20.52
C ALA A 277 12.95 -34.34 -20.34
N ALA A 278 14.01 -34.16 -21.12
CA ALA A 278 15.24 -34.93 -20.98
C ALA A 278 15.95 -34.71 -19.63
N MET A 279 16.09 -33.45 -19.19
CA MET A 279 16.79 -33.10 -17.95
C MET A 279 16.06 -33.57 -16.67
N ARG A 280 14.72 -33.61 -16.70
CA ARG A 280 13.89 -33.93 -15.54
C ARG A 280 13.18 -35.28 -15.61
N GLY A 281 13.48 -36.09 -16.62
CA GLY A 281 12.85 -37.40 -16.80
C GLY A 281 11.34 -37.34 -17.05
N LEU A 282 10.85 -36.27 -17.67
CA LEU A 282 9.43 -36.10 -18.02
C LEU A 282 9.17 -36.58 -19.45
N LYS A 283 7.90 -36.86 -19.76
CA LYS A 283 7.45 -36.95 -21.16
C LYS A 283 7.37 -35.55 -21.75
N VAL A 284 7.74 -35.39 -23.02
CA VAL A 284 7.69 -34.09 -23.73
C VAL A 284 6.29 -33.46 -23.65
N ASP A 285 5.23 -34.25 -23.88
CA ASP A 285 3.84 -33.78 -23.74
C ASP A 285 3.53 -33.29 -22.32
N GLY A 286 3.99 -34.03 -21.30
CA GLY A 286 3.81 -33.66 -19.89
C GLY A 286 4.52 -32.34 -19.55
N ALA A 287 5.76 -32.18 -19.99
CA ALA A 287 6.52 -30.94 -19.83
C ALA A 287 5.82 -29.76 -20.53
N GLN A 288 5.33 -29.94 -21.76
CA GLN A 288 4.60 -28.90 -22.49
C GLN A 288 3.28 -28.51 -21.82
N ARG A 289 2.51 -29.47 -21.29
CA ARG A 289 1.26 -29.20 -20.57
C ARG A 289 1.52 -28.43 -19.28
N LEU A 290 2.53 -28.83 -18.50
CA LEU A 290 2.90 -28.13 -17.28
C LEU A 290 3.37 -26.71 -17.57
N LEU A 291 4.26 -26.52 -18.57
CA LEU A 291 4.73 -25.19 -18.97
C LEU A 291 3.61 -24.27 -19.45
N ARG A 292 2.63 -24.79 -20.21
CA ARG A 292 1.44 -24.01 -20.59
C ARG A 292 0.62 -23.57 -19.38
N GLY A 293 0.38 -24.48 -18.43
CA GLY A 293 -0.32 -24.15 -17.17
C GLY A 293 0.43 -23.09 -16.36
N LEU A 294 1.75 -23.21 -16.22
CA LEU A 294 2.58 -22.20 -15.58
C LEU A 294 2.57 -20.86 -16.34
N GLY A 295 2.47 -20.90 -17.68
CA GLY A 295 2.35 -19.71 -18.52
C GLY A 295 1.04 -18.97 -18.30
N GLU A 296 -0.08 -19.70 -18.15
CA GLU A 296 -1.38 -19.11 -17.77
C GLU A 296 -1.32 -18.42 -16.39
N LEU A 297 -0.54 -18.98 -15.47
CA LEU A 297 -0.25 -18.37 -14.16
C LEU A 297 0.78 -17.24 -14.22
N LYS A 298 1.33 -16.95 -15.41
CA LYS A 298 2.40 -15.97 -15.65
C LYS A 298 3.66 -16.23 -14.83
N ILE A 299 3.96 -17.50 -14.55
CA ILE A 299 5.17 -17.96 -13.85
C ILE A 299 6.31 -18.18 -14.84
N VAL A 300 5.97 -18.57 -16.07
CA VAL A 300 6.91 -18.75 -17.17
C VAL A 300 6.46 -17.99 -18.39
N GLU A 301 7.42 -17.66 -19.23
CA GLU A 301 7.21 -17.06 -20.55
C GLU A 301 7.88 -17.93 -21.60
N CYS A 302 7.37 -17.89 -22.83
CA CYS A 302 7.92 -18.64 -23.95
C CYS A 302 8.24 -17.69 -25.09
N ASP A 303 9.50 -17.64 -25.49
CA ASP A 303 9.96 -16.89 -26.65
C ASP A 303 10.73 -17.83 -27.59
N ALA A 304 10.34 -17.84 -28.86
CA ALA A 304 10.89 -18.72 -29.90
C ALA A 304 11.02 -20.21 -29.48
N GLY A 305 10.11 -20.72 -28.64
CA GLY A 305 10.13 -22.11 -28.15
C GLY A 305 11.04 -22.37 -26.95
N ILE A 306 11.71 -21.34 -26.43
CA ILE A 306 12.51 -21.37 -25.19
C ILE A 306 11.65 -20.84 -24.05
N TRP A 307 11.45 -21.67 -23.03
CA TRP A 307 10.74 -21.30 -21.82
C TRP A 307 11.71 -20.69 -20.81
N ARG A 308 11.29 -19.63 -20.14
CA ARG A 308 12.03 -18.94 -19.07
C ARG A 308 11.10 -18.63 -17.90
N LEU A 309 11.64 -18.45 -16.70
CA LEU A 309 10.86 -17.89 -15.60
C LEU A 309 10.57 -16.41 -15.88
N SER A 310 9.38 -15.95 -15.49
CA SER A 310 9.11 -14.52 -15.34
C SER A 310 9.63 -14.02 -13.99
N ASP A 311 9.59 -12.71 -13.75
CA ASP A 311 9.90 -12.13 -12.43
C ASP A 311 9.07 -12.76 -11.30
N ARG A 312 7.80 -13.13 -11.59
CA ARG A 312 6.94 -13.86 -10.64
C ARG A 312 7.46 -15.28 -10.38
N GLY A 313 7.94 -15.96 -11.42
CA GLY A 313 8.46 -17.32 -11.31
C GLY A 313 9.79 -17.42 -10.57
N GLU A 314 10.62 -16.37 -10.58
CA GLU A 314 11.90 -16.35 -9.87
C GLU A 314 11.74 -16.52 -8.35
N PHE A 315 10.61 -16.11 -7.77
CA PHE A 315 10.30 -16.39 -6.36
C PHE A 315 10.21 -17.88 -6.02
N LEU A 316 10.09 -18.78 -7.01
CA LEU A 316 10.08 -20.23 -6.77
C LEU A 316 11.46 -20.86 -6.80
N ARG A 317 12.53 -20.12 -7.14
CA ARG A 317 13.90 -20.63 -7.08
C ARG A 317 14.28 -20.96 -5.65
N ALA A 318 14.93 -22.09 -5.42
CA ALA A 318 15.33 -22.51 -4.08
C ALA A 318 16.32 -21.53 -3.41
N ASN A 319 17.15 -20.85 -4.21
CA ASN A 319 18.14 -19.89 -3.71
C ASN A 319 17.64 -18.43 -3.67
N HIS A 320 16.38 -18.16 -4.06
CA HIS A 320 15.83 -16.81 -3.97
C HIS A 320 15.74 -16.38 -2.50
N PRO A 321 16.15 -15.14 -2.13
CA PRO A 321 16.10 -14.68 -0.74
C PRO A 321 14.69 -14.68 -0.13
N LEU A 322 13.67 -14.58 -0.97
CA LEU A 322 12.23 -14.66 -0.63
C LEU A 322 11.58 -15.89 -1.26
N THR A 323 12.28 -17.03 -1.28
CA THR A 323 11.78 -18.24 -1.96
C THR A 323 10.41 -18.69 -1.42
N LEU A 324 9.48 -18.97 -2.31
CA LEU A 324 8.16 -19.54 -2.06
C LEU A 324 8.10 -21.02 -2.46
N ALA A 325 9.23 -21.66 -2.74
CA ALA A 325 9.28 -23.07 -3.13
C ALA A 325 8.67 -23.98 -2.06
N ASP A 326 9.10 -23.83 -0.80
CA ASP A 326 8.55 -24.61 0.32
C ASP A 326 7.09 -24.25 0.62
N ALA A 327 6.70 -22.98 0.43
CA ALA A 327 5.30 -22.56 0.55
C ALA A 327 4.41 -23.32 -0.44
N ALA A 328 4.84 -23.42 -1.70
CA ALA A 328 4.11 -24.18 -2.70
C ALA A 328 3.95 -25.66 -2.32
N LEU A 329 4.98 -26.27 -1.70
CA LEU A 329 4.93 -27.67 -1.26
C LEU A 329 4.02 -27.88 -0.05
N GLU A 330 4.09 -27.00 0.96
CA GLU A 330 3.25 -27.09 2.17
C GLU A 330 1.77 -26.86 1.85
N TYR A 331 1.43 -25.83 1.07
CA TYR A 331 0.03 -25.54 0.69
C TYR A 331 -0.56 -26.59 -0.25
N ALA A 332 0.25 -27.24 -1.09
CA ALA A 332 -0.21 -28.36 -1.93
C ALA A 332 -0.21 -29.71 -1.21
N GLY A 333 0.34 -29.78 0.01
CA GLY A 333 0.45 -30.97 0.83
C GLY A 333 -0.35 -30.83 2.12
N ALA A 334 0.32 -31.05 3.26
CA ALA A 334 -0.30 -31.15 4.56
C ALA A 334 -1.25 -29.99 4.88
N LEU A 335 -0.87 -28.73 4.65
CA LEU A 335 -1.76 -27.58 4.95
C LEU A 335 -3.01 -27.56 4.07
N GLY A 336 -2.91 -28.01 2.82
CA GLY A 336 -4.06 -28.13 1.91
C GLY A 336 -5.00 -29.27 2.30
N GLU A 337 -4.46 -30.38 2.81
CA GLU A 337 -5.24 -31.54 3.26
C GLU A 337 -6.13 -31.21 4.46
N LEU A 338 -5.69 -30.31 5.34
CA LEU A 338 -6.46 -29.86 6.51
C LEU A 338 -7.84 -29.30 6.13
N TRP A 339 -7.94 -28.60 5.01
CA TRP A 339 -9.19 -27.98 4.55
C TRP A 339 -10.30 -28.99 4.23
N SER A 340 -9.96 -30.27 4.03
CA SER A 340 -10.96 -31.32 3.80
C SER A 340 -11.88 -31.55 5.00
N CYS A 341 -11.46 -31.17 6.21
CA CYS A 341 -12.23 -31.31 7.45
C CYS A 341 -12.98 -30.02 7.87
N LEU A 342 -13.01 -28.98 7.02
CA LEU A 342 -13.64 -27.70 7.37
C LEU A 342 -15.13 -27.85 7.76
N PRO A 343 -15.98 -28.64 7.07
CA PRO A 343 -17.37 -28.83 7.49
C PRO A 343 -17.51 -29.42 8.89
N GLU A 344 -16.61 -30.32 9.29
CA GLU A 344 -16.58 -30.92 10.62
C GLU A 344 -16.17 -29.89 11.67
N ALA A 345 -15.11 -29.12 11.41
CA ALA A 345 -14.65 -28.04 12.28
C ALA A 345 -15.76 -27.02 12.57
N LEU A 346 -16.48 -26.58 11.52
CA LEU A 346 -17.58 -25.62 11.65
C LEU A 346 -18.77 -26.15 12.46
N ARG A 347 -19.03 -27.47 12.43
CA ARG A 347 -20.12 -28.08 13.21
C ARG A 347 -19.78 -28.27 14.68
N GLN A 348 -18.50 -28.55 14.98
CA GLN A 348 -18.05 -28.77 16.36
C GLN A 348 -17.86 -27.45 17.13
N GLY A 349 -17.58 -26.35 16.43
CA GLY A 349 -17.41 -25.04 17.09
C GLY A 349 -16.28 -25.09 18.12
N GLY A 350 -16.56 -24.70 19.37
CA GLY A 350 -15.57 -24.70 20.45
C GLY A 350 -15.05 -26.08 20.87
N ASP A 351 -15.71 -27.17 20.46
CA ASP A 351 -15.22 -28.54 20.70
C ASP A 351 -14.24 -29.03 19.62
N TRP A 352 -14.03 -28.25 18.54
CA TRP A 352 -13.09 -28.59 17.48
C TRP A 352 -11.66 -28.66 18.03
N ARG A 353 -10.98 -29.75 17.70
CA ARG A 353 -9.55 -29.91 17.99
C ARG A 353 -8.79 -29.90 16.68
N ALA A 354 -8.14 -28.78 16.41
CA ALA A 354 -7.28 -28.67 15.24
C ALA A 354 -6.10 -29.65 15.33
N PRO A 355 -5.56 -30.09 14.19
CA PRO A 355 -4.36 -30.93 14.17
C PRO A 355 -3.15 -30.25 14.82
N ASP A 356 -2.29 -31.05 15.44
CA ASP A 356 -1.02 -30.60 16.06
C ASP A 356 0.04 -30.32 14.98
N ILE A 357 -0.18 -29.26 14.20
CA ILE A 357 0.70 -28.90 13.08
C ILE A 357 2.14 -28.67 13.54
N PHE A 358 2.33 -28.04 14.70
CA PHE A 358 3.65 -27.75 15.24
C PHE A 358 4.38 -29.04 15.64
N GLY A 359 3.70 -29.97 16.33
CA GLY A 359 4.27 -31.25 16.68
C GLY A 359 4.54 -32.13 15.46
N ASP A 360 3.66 -32.12 14.46
CA ASP A 360 3.86 -32.87 13.21
C ASP A 360 5.05 -32.36 12.40
N VAL A 361 5.23 -31.04 12.34
CA VAL A 361 6.41 -30.41 11.71
C VAL A 361 7.67 -30.74 12.51
N ALA A 362 7.63 -30.69 13.85
CA ALA A 362 8.77 -31.00 14.71
C ALA A 362 9.24 -32.46 14.62
N ARG A 363 8.33 -33.41 14.37
CA ARG A 363 8.65 -34.85 14.25
C ARG A 363 9.35 -35.22 12.94
N ASP A 364 9.24 -34.41 11.89
CA ASP A 364 9.89 -34.63 10.59
C ASP A 364 10.94 -33.54 10.33
N SER A 365 12.21 -33.90 10.49
CA SER A 365 13.32 -32.95 10.28
C SER A 365 13.32 -32.30 8.89
N VAL A 366 12.94 -33.01 7.82
CA VAL A 366 12.94 -32.44 6.47
C VAL A 366 11.82 -31.40 6.36
N ARG A 367 10.64 -31.75 6.88
CA ARG A 367 9.49 -30.86 6.92
C ARG A 367 9.73 -29.65 7.81
N LEU A 368 10.36 -29.81 8.98
CA LEU A 368 10.78 -28.72 9.86
C LEU A 368 11.62 -27.68 9.10
N HIS A 369 12.60 -28.13 8.32
CA HIS A 369 13.42 -27.22 7.52
C HIS A 369 12.61 -26.51 6.42
N GLY A 370 11.73 -27.22 5.71
CA GLY A 370 10.89 -26.62 4.67
C GLY A 370 9.88 -25.61 5.23
N HIS A 371 9.16 -25.99 6.27
CA HIS A 371 8.12 -25.19 6.90
C HIS A 371 8.69 -23.88 7.48
N HIS A 372 9.83 -23.92 8.18
CA HIS A 372 10.44 -22.69 8.67
C HIS A 372 11.07 -21.84 7.55
N ARG A 373 11.53 -22.43 6.44
CA ARG A 373 11.94 -21.64 5.27
C ARG A 373 10.75 -20.90 4.66
N MET A 374 9.59 -21.55 4.54
CA MET A 374 8.33 -20.90 4.13
C MET A 374 8.00 -19.72 5.05
N LEU A 375 7.90 -19.95 6.36
CA LEU A 375 7.57 -18.88 7.32
C LEU A 375 8.58 -17.73 7.28
N ARG A 376 9.88 -18.05 7.15
CA ARG A 376 10.95 -17.04 7.02
C ARG A 376 10.79 -16.17 5.77
N SER A 377 10.33 -16.73 4.64
CA SER A 377 10.12 -15.94 3.42
C SER A 377 9.01 -14.91 3.59
N TYR A 378 7.88 -15.30 4.20
CA TYR A 378 6.82 -14.35 4.56
C TYR A 378 7.31 -13.31 5.56
N ALA A 379 8.00 -13.73 6.62
CA ALA A 379 8.57 -12.83 7.61
C ALA A 379 9.55 -11.81 7.01
N ARG A 380 10.39 -12.20 6.04
CA ARG A 380 11.32 -11.27 5.37
C ARG A 380 10.60 -10.20 4.57
N HIS A 381 9.49 -10.56 3.94
CA HIS A 381 8.65 -9.63 3.21
C HIS A 381 7.88 -8.73 4.17
N ASP A 382 7.15 -9.32 5.11
CA ASP A 382 6.20 -8.63 5.96
C ASP A 382 6.89 -7.80 7.06
N TYR A 383 8.05 -8.25 7.54
CA TYR A 383 8.77 -7.59 8.64
C TYR A 383 9.79 -6.54 8.18
N ALA A 384 9.87 -6.23 6.88
CA ALA A 384 10.85 -5.32 6.33
C ALA A 384 10.74 -3.89 6.90
N LEU A 385 9.52 -3.41 7.16
CA LEU A 385 9.24 -2.07 7.69
C LEU A 385 9.05 -2.05 9.22
N MET A 386 9.05 -3.22 9.87
CA MET A 386 8.73 -3.34 11.30
C MET A 386 9.69 -2.59 12.22
N PRO A 387 11.02 -2.62 12.04
CA PRO A 387 11.93 -1.91 12.95
C PRO A 387 11.63 -0.41 13.07
N GLY A 388 11.32 0.25 11.94
CA GLY A 388 10.91 1.65 11.94
C GLY A 388 9.55 1.84 12.61
N ALA A 389 8.61 0.93 12.35
CA ALA A 389 7.28 0.94 12.94
C ALA A 389 7.23 0.56 14.42
N LEU A 390 8.26 -0.05 14.99
CA LEU A 390 8.36 -0.29 16.44
C LEU A 390 8.76 0.99 17.19
N GLY A 391 9.61 1.83 16.60
CA GLY A 391 10.08 3.07 17.24
C GLY A 391 10.83 2.80 18.54
N LEU A 392 11.85 1.93 18.45
CA LEU A 392 12.75 1.63 19.57
C LEU A 392 13.68 2.83 19.83
N HIS A 393 14.16 2.95 21.05
CA HIS A 393 15.05 4.02 21.52
C HIS A 393 16.54 3.69 21.32
N GLY A 394 16.89 2.42 21.13
CA GLY A 394 18.20 1.99 20.64
C GLY A 394 19.11 1.31 21.66
N ASP A 395 18.71 1.23 22.93
CA ASP A 395 19.44 0.58 24.03
C ASP A 395 18.59 -0.45 24.82
N GLU A 396 17.37 -0.71 24.35
CA GLU A 396 16.42 -1.60 25.02
C GLU A 396 16.82 -3.08 25.01
N ILE A 397 16.29 -3.82 25.98
CA ILE A 397 16.26 -5.28 26.00
C ILE A 397 14.92 -5.73 25.43
N VAL A 398 14.97 -6.40 24.28
CA VAL A 398 13.80 -6.91 23.56
C VAL A 398 13.70 -8.42 23.75
N VAL A 399 12.50 -8.93 24.03
CA VAL A 399 12.17 -10.35 23.93
C VAL A 399 11.22 -10.56 22.75
N ASP A 400 11.66 -11.32 21.76
CA ASP A 400 10.85 -11.76 20.62
C ASP A 400 10.35 -13.18 20.90
N ALA A 401 9.13 -13.29 21.45
CA ALA A 401 8.56 -14.56 21.89
C ALA A 401 7.77 -15.22 20.77
N GLY A 402 8.10 -16.48 20.46
CA GLY A 402 7.68 -17.14 19.22
C GLY A 402 8.41 -16.56 17.99
N GLY A 403 9.63 -16.05 18.16
CA GLY A 403 10.35 -15.32 17.10
C GLY A 403 10.86 -16.19 15.94
N GLY A 404 10.63 -17.51 15.98
CA GLY A 404 10.98 -18.46 14.94
C GLY A 404 12.45 -18.41 14.58
N PHE A 405 12.75 -18.16 13.30
CA PHE A 405 14.14 -18.08 12.82
C PHE A 405 14.77 -16.68 12.98
N GLY A 406 14.20 -15.84 13.85
CA GLY A 406 14.77 -14.56 14.27
C GLY A 406 14.81 -13.50 13.17
N THR A 407 13.88 -13.56 12.20
CA THR A 407 13.83 -12.59 11.10
C THR A 407 13.54 -11.18 11.61
N LEU A 408 12.57 -11.04 12.52
CA LEU A 408 12.26 -9.76 13.15
C LEU A 408 13.44 -9.27 13.99
N ALA A 409 14.00 -10.13 14.85
CA ALA A 409 15.19 -9.83 15.64
C ALA A 409 16.37 -9.33 14.79
N LYS A 410 16.66 -9.98 13.65
CA LYS A 410 17.69 -9.55 12.70
C LYS A 410 17.40 -8.15 12.15
N ASN A 411 16.15 -7.90 11.74
CA ASN A 411 15.76 -6.61 11.20
C ASN A 411 15.88 -5.50 12.26
N ILE A 412 15.51 -5.79 13.51
CA ILE A 412 15.69 -4.88 14.65
C ILE A 412 17.18 -4.55 14.84
N LEU A 413 18.05 -5.56 14.93
CA LEU A 413 19.48 -5.37 15.15
C LEU A 413 20.18 -4.61 14.02
N ASN A 414 19.70 -4.74 12.78
CA ASN A 414 20.23 -3.98 11.65
C ASN A 414 19.95 -2.47 11.76
N VAL A 415 18.82 -2.08 12.35
CA VAL A 415 18.42 -0.67 12.52
C VAL A 415 18.88 -0.11 13.86
N TYR A 416 18.86 -0.93 14.91
CA TYR A 416 19.22 -0.58 16.28
C TYR A 416 20.33 -1.51 16.80
N PRO A 417 21.60 -1.28 16.42
CA PRO A 417 22.70 -2.17 16.80
C PRO A 417 23.04 -2.16 18.30
N GLY A 418 22.54 -1.18 19.06
CA GLY A 418 22.69 -1.09 20.52
C GLY A 418 21.65 -1.90 21.31
N VAL A 419 20.58 -2.36 20.66
CA VAL A 419 19.53 -3.18 21.29
C VAL A 419 20.03 -4.60 21.50
N ARG A 420 19.56 -5.24 22.57
CA ARG A 420 19.76 -6.67 22.82
C ARG A 420 18.46 -7.40 22.59
N VAL A 421 18.45 -8.39 21.69
CA VAL A 421 17.25 -9.16 21.37
C VAL A 421 17.42 -10.60 21.84
N THR A 422 16.51 -11.06 22.69
CA THR A 422 16.36 -12.47 23.04
C THR A 422 15.22 -13.06 22.22
N VAL A 423 15.51 -14.01 21.34
CA VAL A 423 14.48 -14.79 20.64
C VAL A 423 14.14 -16.01 21.48
N LEU A 424 12.90 -16.08 21.96
CA LEU A 424 12.33 -17.19 22.71
C LEU A 424 11.51 -18.08 21.77
N ASP A 425 11.88 -19.35 21.64
CA ASP A 425 11.11 -20.33 20.87
C ASP A 425 11.35 -21.76 21.40
N LYS A 426 10.65 -22.74 20.83
CA LYS A 426 10.80 -24.16 21.20
C LYS A 426 12.24 -24.65 20.98
N PRO A 427 12.72 -25.63 21.77
CA PRO A 427 14.09 -26.14 21.69
C PRO A 427 14.54 -26.53 20.28
N GLU A 428 13.70 -27.25 19.54
CA GLU A 428 13.97 -27.70 18.18
C GLU A 428 14.10 -26.55 17.17
N VAL A 429 13.29 -25.50 17.33
CA VAL A 429 13.33 -24.29 16.49
C VAL A 429 14.61 -23.51 16.77
N VAL A 430 14.92 -23.28 18.05
CA VAL A 430 16.13 -22.58 18.49
C VAL A 430 17.40 -23.31 18.04
N GLU A 431 17.44 -24.64 18.17
CA GLU A 431 18.59 -25.43 17.75
C GLU A 431 18.89 -25.23 16.27
N GLN A 432 17.86 -25.16 15.44
CA GLN A 432 18.00 -24.97 14.00
C GLN A 432 18.32 -23.52 13.64
N ALA A 433 17.56 -22.56 14.19
CA ALA A 433 17.69 -21.15 13.87
C ALA A 433 19.07 -20.59 14.19
N ARG A 434 19.68 -21.01 15.31
CA ARG A 434 21.03 -20.58 15.70
C ARG A 434 22.14 -21.05 14.73
N LYS A 435 21.89 -22.08 13.92
CA LYS A 435 22.82 -22.55 12.87
C LYS A 435 22.83 -21.58 11.68
N ASP A 436 21.68 -20.99 11.37
CA ASP A 436 21.47 -20.10 10.23
C ASP A 436 21.73 -18.62 10.57
N LEU A 437 21.47 -18.20 11.81
CA LEU A 437 21.56 -16.82 12.24
C LEU A 437 22.30 -16.70 13.57
N ASN A 438 23.45 -16.01 13.49
CA ASN A 438 24.20 -15.56 14.65
C ASN A 438 24.62 -14.11 14.40
N SER A 439 24.40 -13.24 15.38
CA SER A 439 24.66 -11.80 15.30
C SER A 439 25.03 -11.25 16.68
N PRO A 440 25.94 -10.26 16.76
CA PRO A 440 26.09 -9.48 17.98
C PRO A 440 24.74 -8.91 18.43
N GLY A 441 24.47 -8.96 19.74
CA GLY A 441 23.20 -8.50 20.34
C GLY A 441 22.04 -9.49 20.25
N LEU A 442 22.20 -10.62 19.54
CA LEU A 442 21.19 -11.68 19.46
C LEU A 442 21.47 -12.78 20.50
N HIS A 443 20.44 -13.13 21.28
CA HIS A 443 20.45 -14.24 22.22
C HIS A 443 19.33 -15.21 21.89
N TRP A 444 19.64 -16.50 21.86
CA TRP A 444 18.66 -17.55 21.64
C TRP A 444 18.27 -18.18 22.98
N MET A 445 16.97 -18.27 23.26
CA MET A 445 16.43 -18.88 24.47
C MET A 445 15.42 -19.96 24.10
N SER A 446 15.71 -21.21 24.49
CA SER A 446 14.75 -22.30 24.35
C SER A 446 13.76 -22.27 25.49
N GLY A 447 12.47 -22.36 25.18
CA GLY A 447 11.41 -22.43 26.19
C GLY A 447 10.04 -22.59 25.58
N ASP A 448 9.06 -22.80 26.45
CA ASP A 448 7.65 -22.80 26.10
C ASP A 448 7.07 -21.41 26.41
N ILE A 449 6.41 -20.80 25.42
CA ILE A 449 5.81 -19.46 25.57
C ILE A 449 4.64 -19.45 26.56
N PHE A 450 4.05 -20.60 26.88
CA PHE A 450 3.00 -20.75 27.90
C PHE A 450 3.54 -20.77 29.33
N GLU A 451 4.82 -21.08 29.50
CA GLU A 451 5.48 -21.19 30.80
C GLU A 451 6.18 -19.87 31.20
N PRO A 452 6.55 -19.68 32.47
CA PRO A 452 7.31 -18.50 32.90
C PRO A 452 8.64 -18.36 32.15
N TRP A 453 8.82 -17.24 31.42
CA TRP A 453 10.00 -17.04 30.56
C TRP A 453 11.30 -16.79 31.33
N GLY A 454 11.24 -16.40 32.61
CA GLY A 454 12.42 -16.21 33.45
C GLY A 454 13.34 -15.04 33.05
N VAL A 455 12.84 -14.09 32.25
CA VAL A 455 13.59 -12.93 31.73
C VAL A 455 12.94 -11.60 32.10
N ARG A 456 13.73 -10.53 31.98
CA ARG A 456 13.25 -9.14 32.07
C ARG A 456 13.52 -8.43 30.75
N ALA A 457 12.55 -7.66 30.28
CA ALA A 457 12.63 -6.93 29.02
C ALA A 457 12.00 -5.54 29.13
N ASP A 458 12.52 -4.59 28.36
CA ASP A 458 11.89 -3.28 28.17
C ASP A 458 10.81 -3.37 27.10
N VAL A 459 10.97 -4.29 26.15
CA VAL A 459 10.05 -4.52 25.04
C VAL A 459 9.80 -6.01 24.85
N VAL A 460 8.55 -6.40 24.64
CA VAL A 460 8.16 -7.72 24.15
C VAL A 460 7.55 -7.59 22.77
N THR A 461 7.95 -8.44 21.82
CA THR A 461 7.31 -8.58 20.51
C THR A 461 6.63 -9.94 20.40
N LEU A 462 5.40 -9.94 19.86
CA LEU A 462 4.63 -11.12 19.49
C LEU A 462 4.21 -10.96 18.03
N ALA A 463 4.93 -11.61 17.11
CA ALA A 463 4.75 -11.42 15.68
C ALA A 463 4.17 -12.67 15.03
N ARG A 464 2.88 -12.62 14.66
CA ARG A 464 2.11 -13.78 14.19
C ARG A 464 2.18 -14.95 15.17
N VAL A 465 1.75 -14.68 16.40
CA VAL A 465 1.82 -15.66 17.49
C VAL A 465 0.45 -15.86 18.09
N LEU A 466 -0.23 -14.80 18.51
CA LEU A 466 -1.52 -14.89 19.19
C LEU A 466 -2.62 -15.40 18.25
N HIS A 467 -2.50 -15.17 16.94
CA HIS A 467 -3.45 -15.69 15.97
C HIS A 467 -3.46 -17.23 15.87
N ASP A 468 -2.42 -17.92 16.31
CA ASP A 468 -2.39 -19.39 16.31
C ASP A 468 -3.19 -20.00 17.47
N TRP A 469 -3.70 -19.17 18.38
CA TRP A 469 -4.31 -19.61 19.62
C TRP A 469 -5.71 -19.03 19.81
N ASP A 470 -6.53 -19.76 20.57
CA ASP A 470 -7.80 -19.24 21.07
C ASP A 470 -7.57 -18.12 22.11
N ASP A 471 -8.67 -17.54 22.62
CA ASP A 471 -8.57 -16.41 23.55
C ASP A 471 -8.01 -16.80 24.93
N GLU A 472 -8.21 -18.05 25.38
CA GLU A 472 -7.69 -18.53 26.67
C GLU A 472 -6.17 -18.69 26.61
N ASP A 473 -5.67 -19.35 25.57
CA ASP A 473 -4.24 -19.56 25.36
C ASP A 473 -3.52 -18.26 24.98
N ALA A 474 -4.13 -17.40 24.16
CA ALA A 474 -3.58 -16.07 23.90
C ALA A 474 -3.44 -15.23 25.19
N LEU A 475 -4.41 -15.31 26.10
CA LEU A 475 -4.35 -14.64 27.41
C LEU A 475 -3.23 -15.21 28.29
N ARG A 476 -2.98 -16.53 28.26
CA ARG A 476 -1.86 -17.15 28.96
C ARG A 476 -0.52 -16.62 28.46
N ILE A 477 -0.34 -16.54 27.14
CA ILE A 477 0.88 -15.98 26.52
C ILE A 477 1.07 -14.50 26.92
N LEU A 478 0.00 -13.70 26.83
CA LEU A 478 0.03 -12.29 27.23
C LEU A 478 0.36 -12.12 28.72
N THR A 479 -0.07 -13.04 29.58
CA THR A 479 0.28 -13.04 31.01
C THR A 479 1.79 -13.25 31.21
N GLN A 480 2.42 -14.14 30.44
CA GLN A 480 3.88 -14.32 30.49
C GLN A 480 4.63 -13.11 29.93
N ALA A 481 4.14 -12.54 28.82
CA ALA A 481 4.65 -11.27 28.28
C ALA A 481 4.59 -10.16 29.34
N ARG A 482 3.48 -10.07 30.08
CA ARG A 482 3.31 -9.09 31.15
C ARG A 482 4.28 -9.30 32.30
N ALA A 483 4.52 -10.56 32.69
CA ALA A 483 5.45 -10.90 33.75
C ALA A 483 6.91 -10.59 33.38
N ALA A 484 7.26 -10.71 32.09
CA ALA A 484 8.60 -10.41 31.58
C ALA A 484 8.90 -8.91 31.49
N LEU A 485 7.89 -8.05 31.29
CA LEU A 485 8.11 -6.61 31.13
C LEU A 485 8.56 -5.92 32.42
N SER A 486 9.54 -5.03 32.29
CA SER A 486 9.92 -4.04 33.30
C SER A 486 8.85 -2.96 33.45
N LYS A 487 8.92 -2.18 34.54
CA LYS A 487 8.02 -1.03 34.74
C LYS A 487 8.20 -0.03 33.59
N GLY A 488 7.11 0.34 32.93
CA GLY A 488 7.14 1.21 31.73
C GLY A 488 7.50 0.46 30.44
N GLY A 489 7.59 -0.86 30.48
CA GLY A 489 7.84 -1.69 29.31
C GLY A 489 6.67 -1.70 28.33
N ARG A 490 6.98 -1.99 27.07
CA ARG A 490 6.04 -1.92 25.94
C ARG A 490 5.84 -3.30 25.30
N LEU A 491 4.61 -3.62 24.94
CA LEU A 491 4.26 -4.80 24.17
C LEU A 491 3.91 -4.38 22.74
N PHE A 492 4.51 -5.05 21.76
CA PHE A 492 4.12 -4.93 20.36
C PHE A 492 3.56 -6.25 19.84
N ILE A 493 2.32 -6.22 19.38
CA ILE A 493 1.69 -7.33 18.66
C ILE A 493 1.72 -7.00 17.17
N ILE A 494 2.22 -7.92 16.34
CA ILE A 494 2.36 -7.74 14.89
C ILE A 494 1.53 -8.80 14.19
N GLU A 495 0.29 -8.45 13.82
CA GLU A 495 -0.69 -9.40 13.29
C GLU A 495 -1.58 -8.77 12.21
N MET A 496 -2.20 -9.63 11.40
CA MET A 496 -3.25 -9.18 10.50
C MET A 496 -4.50 -8.87 11.34
N LEU A 497 -5.18 -7.77 11.05
CA LEU A 497 -6.41 -7.41 11.74
C LEU A 497 -7.61 -7.72 10.86
N LEU A 498 -8.61 -8.37 11.44
CA LEU A 498 -9.92 -8.48 10.79
C LEU A 498 -10.55 -7.10 10.63
N SER A 499 -11.17 -6.89 9.47
CA SER A 499 -11.94 -5.68 9.21
C SER A 499 -13.19 -5.64 10.08
N GLU A 500 -13.44 -4.49 10.71
CA GLU A 500 -14.68 -4.25 11.47
C GLU A 500 -15.88 -3.92 10.57
N GLN A 501 -15.61 -3.51 9.33
CA GLN A 501 -16.64 -2.99 8.40
C GLN A 501 -16.73 -3.81 7.11
N GLY A 502 -15.92 -4.86 6.96
CA GLY A 502 -15.80 -5.67 5.75
C GLY A 502 -15.43 -7.12 6.05
N VAL A 503 -15.06 -7.87 5.00
CA VAL A 503 -14.79 -9.32 5.08
C VAL A 503 -13.33 -9.67 4.79
N ALA A 504 -12.46 -8.65 4.71
CA ALA A 504 -11.03 -8.83 4.48
C ALA A 504 -10.41 -9.71 5.59
N GLY A 505 -9.55 -10.65 5.19
CA GLY A 505 -8.87 -11.58 6.09
C GLY A 505 -9.67 -12.86 6.42
N ALA A 506 -10.95 -12.98 6.05
CA ALA A 506 -11.80 -14.11 6.46
C ALA A 506 -11.30 -15.50 6.00
N LEU A 507 -10.70 -15.61 4.80
CA LEU A 507 -10.12 -16.89 4.36
C LEU A 507 -8.85 -17.26 5.13
N CYS A 508 -8.09 -16.27 5.60
CA CYS A 508 -6.93 -16.50 6.47
C CYS A 508 -7.40 -16.92 7.88
N ASP A 509 -8.48 -16.33 8.39
CA ASP A 509 -9.10 -16.74 9.64
C ASP A 509 -9.56 -18.21 9.60
N LEU A 510 -10.22 -18.63 8.50
CA LEU A 510 -10.53 -20.05 8.27
C LEU A 510 -9.27 -20.91 8.16
N HIS A 511 -8.19 -20.39 7.58
CA HIS A 511 -6.93 -21.12 7.55
C HIS A 511 -6.39 -21.40 8.95
N LEU A 512 -6.43 -20.43 9.87
CA LEU A 512 -6.00 -20.59 11.25
C LEU A 512 -6.88 -21.56 12.03
N LEU A 513 -8.21 -21.49 11.85
CA LEU A 513 -9.13 -22.47 12.43
C LEU A 513 -8.75 -23.91 12.04
N MET A 514 -8.35 -24.11 10.78
CA MET A 514 -7.97 -25.43 10.29
C MET A 514 -6.55 -25.84 10.66
N ALA A 515 -5.60 -24.90 10.67
CA ALA A 515 -4.18 -25.18 10.87
C ALA A 515 -3.81 -25.33 12.36
N THR A 516 -4.36 -24.47 13.21
CA THR A 516 -3.96 -24.36 14.62
C THR A 516 -5.15 -24.32 15.58
N GLY A 517 -6.37 -24.08 15.07
CA GLY A 517 -7.55 -23.81 15.90
C GLY A 517 -7.59 -22.37 16.42
N GLY A 518 -6.62 -21.56 16.00
CA GLY A 518 -6.55 -20.14 16.30
C GLY A 518 -7.51 -19.30 15.44
N ARG A 519 -7.31 -17.99 15.50
CA ARG A 519 -8.16 -17.00 14.86
C ARG A 519 -7.46 -15.66 14.65
N GLU A 520 -7.84 -14.99 13.57
CA GLU A 520 -7.57 -13.57 13.41
C GLU A 520 -8.53 -12.76 14.31
N ARG A 521 -8.12 -11.56 14.71
CA ARG A 521 -8.88 -10.72 15.63
C ARG A 521 -9.02 -9.30 15.09
N SER A 522 -10.13 -8.64 15.42
CA SER A 522 -10.29 -7.21 15.14
C SER A 522 -9.49 -6.37 16.14
N GLN A 523 -9.36 -5.07 15.87
CA GLN A 523 -8.76 -4.12 16.81
C GLN A 523 -9.51 -4.12 18.16
N ASP A 524 -10.84 -4.13 18.13
CA ASP A 524 -11.67 -4.16 19.32
C ASP A 524 -11.53 -5.46 20.12
N ASP A 525 -11.31 -6.60 19.46
CA ASP A 525 -11.05 -7.87 20.14
C ASP A 525 -9.69 -7.84 20.85
N PHE A 526 -8.63 -7.36 20.19
CA PHE A 526 -7.34 -7.17 20.84
C PHE A 526 -7.41 -6.21 22.02
N LYS A 527 -8.17 -5.11 21.91
CA LYS A 527 -8.36 -4.17 23.01
C LYS A 527 -8.96 -4.85 24.24
N LYS A 528 -9.96 -5.72 24.04
CA LYS A 528 -10.56 -6.51 25.14
C LYS A 528 -9.56 -7.52 25.70
N LEU A 529 -8.89 -8.28 24.84
CA LEU A 529 -7.94 -9.31 25.25
C LEU A 529 -6.77 -8.72 26.05
N LEU A 530 -6.19 -7.62 25.57
CA LEU A 530 -5.14 -6.87 26.25
C LEU A 530 -5.60 -6.36 27.62
N ALA A 531 -6.82 -5.84 27.73
CA ALA A 531 -7.35 -5.35 29.00
C ALA A 531 -7.42 -6.47 30.06
N HIS A 532 -7.82 -7.69 29.67
CA HIS A 532 -7.82 -8.85 30.57
C HIS A 532 -6.40 -9.29 30.99
N ALA A 533 -5.41 -9.08 30.13
CA ALA A 533 -4.01 -9.33 30.41
C ALA A 533 -3.31 -8.21 31.21
N GLY A 534 -4.05 -7.16 31.62
CA GLY A 534 -3.49 -6.01 32.33
C GLY A 534 -2.72 -5.05 31.43
N PHE A 535 -3.07 -4.95 30.15
CA PHE A 535 -2.51 -4.00 29.21
C PHE A 535 -3.54 -2.99 28.74
N ARG A 536 -3.06 -1.81 28.36
CA ARG A 536 -3.84 -0.77 27.66
C ARG A 536 -3.32 -0.65 26.24
N LEU A 537 -4.19 -0.87 25.25
CA LEU A 537 -3.88 -0.57 23.85
C LEU A 537 -3.70 0.96 23.69
N VAL A 538 -2.54 1.38 23.20
CA VAL A 538 -2.17 2.79 23.04
C VAL A 538 -2.34 3.24 21.60
N GLU A 539 -1.91 2.41 20.65
CA GLU A 539 -1.83 2.78 19.25
C GLU A 539 -1.95 1.56 18.34
N VAL A 540 -2.51 1.75 17.14
CA VAL A 540 -2.50 0.78 16.04
C VAL A 540 -1.90 1.44 14.81
N ARG A 541 -0.78 0.90 14.32
CA ARG A 541 -0.06 1.36 13.13
C ARG A 541 -0.32 0.38 12.00
N ARG A 542 -1.07 0.81 10.97
CA ARG A 542 -1.23 0.04 9.73
C ARG A 542 -0.09 0.41 8.77
N LEU A 543 0.57 -0.60 8.22
CA LEU A 543 1.70 -0.43 7.30
C LEU A 543 1.29 -0.87 5.90
N ALA A 544 2.13 -0.60 4.89
CA ALA A 544 1.94 -1.14 3.55
C ALA A 544 2.14 -2.67 3.46
N ALA A 545 2.58 -3.30 4.55
CA ALA A 545 2.67 -4.75 4.70
C ALA A 545 1.36 -5.30 5.28
N LEU A 546 1.09 -6.60 5.05
CA LEU A 546 -0.14 -7.26 5.49
C LEU A 546 -0.44 -7.11 7.01
N PRO A 547 0.54 -7.26 7.93
CA PRO A 547 0.26 -7.10 9.37
C PRO A 547 0.29 -5.63 9.82
N ALA A 548 -0.56 -5.31 10.79
CA ALA A 548 -0.53 -4.08 11.57
C ALA A 548 0.32 -4.27 12.85
N VAL A 549 0.80 -3.15 13.42
CA VAL A 549 1.50 -3.14 14.70
C VAL A 549 0.61 -2.52 15.77
N LEU A 550 0.30 -3.27 16.82
CA LEU A 550 -0.45 -2.81 17.97
C LEU A 550 0.52 -2.56 19.13
N LEU A 551 0.59 -1.33 19.60
CA LEU A 551 1.37 -0.95 20.77
C LEU A 551 0.48 -0.96 22.00
N ALA A 552 0.86 -1.75 23.00
CA ALA A 552 0.21 -1.80 24.29
C ALA A 552 1.19 -1.50 25.43
N GLU A 553 0.67 -0.85 26.47
CA GLU A 553 1.40 -0.51 27.69
C GLU A 553 0.86 -1.28 28.89
N ALA A 554 1.77 -1.66 29.76
CA ALA A 554 1.47 -2.28 31.03
C ALA A 554 0.68 -1.33 31.96
N ILE A 555 -0.52 -1.73 32.43
CA ILE A 555 -1.32 -1.07 33.50
C ILE A 555 -0.79 -1.42 34.90
#